data_AF-A0A9D0P325-F1
#
_entry.id   AF-A0A9D0P325-F1
#
_cell.length_a   1.000
_cell.length_b   1.000
_cell.length_c   1.000
_cell.angle_alpha   90.00
_cell.angle_beta   90.00
_cell.angle_gamma   90.00
#
_symmetry.space_group_name_H-M   'P 1'
#
loop_
_entity.id
_entity.type
_entity.pdbx_description
1 polymer ?
#
loop_
_entity_poly.entity_id
_entity_poly.type
_entity_poly.pdbx_seq_one_letter_code
_entity_poly.pdbx_strand_id
1 'polypeptide(L)'
;MTPAHSKLTGRDKEALAIQNADKAVALGRLMLGEFDCWEDYLKPATTDYFCLPRRQLKAGNADVRKRLHKEIDAFYSRNFVDLRNDKIIALYEEIVSARGLEVPLAKFEEKYGKVKREVLEGNPAHSTVSVTLWGLKFLFPEDLLSKDILSALVLMSESKGRLTTYESEQHHSIKNKTDEFLPYIRRVEFAQRAIVLSCFNLMEAYLNGLAWDYCQSNDLASLSHRKVKLLTDTSTASIRDKLTKYPAIIAGREDVAIDGVSDFLDIIKPFRDSLVHPSPFSAPEKFGGYQKLRKLYELDYHVSIMAAASTVLVIKGIFQLIEGSDESPKWLNEIEEWLSAHGVESS
;
A
#
# COMPACT_ATOMS: atom_id res chain seq x y z
N MET A 1 -1.90 0.13 -45.66
CA MET A 1 -2.34 -1.05 -46.44
C MET A 1 -2.75 -2.15 -45.47
N THR A 2 -4.04 -2.32 -45.23
CA THR A 2 -4.59 -3.40 -44.42
C THR A 2 -4.46 -4.72 -45.21
N PRO A 3 -3.73 -5.74 -44.73
CA PRO A 3 -3.63 -7.00 -45.44
C PRO A 3 -5.00 -7.68 -45.44
N ALA A 4 -5.43 -8.10 -46.63
CA ALA A 4 -6.62 -8.92 -46.83
C ALA A 4 -6.61 -10.14 -45.89
N HIS A 5 -7.79 -10.47 -45.34
CA HIS A 5 -8.03 -11.67 -44.53
C HIS A 5 -7.58 -12.95 -45.26
N SER A 6 -6.29 -13.32 -45.15
CA SER A 6 -5.85 -14.65 -45.51
C SER A 6 -6.49 -15.61 -44.50
N LYS A 7 -7.23 -16.60 -45.00
CA LYS A 7 -7.82 -17.63 -44.13
C LYS A 7 -6.65 -18.36 -43.46
N LEU A 8 -6.52 -18.20 -42.14
CA LEU A 8 -5.53 -18.93 -41.33
C LEU A 8 -5.56 -20.42 -41.68
N THR A 9 -4.40 -20.98 -42.03
CA THR A 9 -4.29 -22.41 -42.35
C THR A 9 -4.51 -23.25 -41.09
N GLY A 10 -4.73 -24.56 -41.26
CA GLY A 10 -4.86 -25.47 -40.12
C GLY A 10 -3.62 -25.46 -39.22
N ARG A 11 -2.43 -25.27 -39.80
CA ARG A 11 -1.16 -25.13 -39.08
C ARG A 11 -1.12 -23.85 -38.25
N ASP A 12 -1.54 -22.73 -38.83
CA ASP A 12 -1.52 -21.42 -38.16
C ASP A 12 -2.46 -21.40 -36.94
N LYS A 13 -3.62 -22.06 -37.06
CA LYS A 13 -4.57 -22.19 -35.95
C LYS A 13 -4.00 -23.01 -34.79
N GLU A 14 -3.27 -24.07 -35.08
CA GLU A 14 -2.62 -24.89 -34.05
C GLU A 14 -1.48 -24.12 -33.38
N ALA A 15 -0.65 -23.41 -34.16
CA ALA A 15 0.43 -22.58 -33.63
C ALA A 15 -0.12 -21.47 -32.71
N LEU A 16 -1.16 -20.76 -33.15
CA LEU A 16 -1.82 -19.71 -32.37
C LEU A 16 -2.46 -20.27 -31.08
N ALA A 17 -3.05 -21.46 -31.14
CA ALA A 17 -3.63 -22.10 -29.95
C ALA A 17 -2.56 -22.41 -28.89
N ILE A 18 -1.38 -22.89 -29.31
CA ILE A 18 -0.25 -23.15 -28.40
C ILE A 18 0.29 -21.83 -27.85
N GLN A 19 0.54 -20.84 -28.72
CA GLN A 19 1.05 -19.54 -28.30
C GLN A 19 0.14 -18.89 -27.25
N ASN A 20 -1.18 -18.89 -27.48
CA ASN A 20 -2.13 -18.29 -26.54
C ASN A 20 -2.18 -19.05 -25.21
N ALA A 21 -2.10 -20.38 -25.24
CA ALA A 21 -2.04 -21.18 -24.02
C ALA A 21 -0.75 -20.90 -23.23
N ASP A 22 0.41 -20.83 -23.90
CA ASP A 22 1.69 -20.54 -23.26
C ASP A 22 1.73 -19.13 -22.67
N LYS A 23 1.18 -18.12 -23.37
CA LYS A 23 1.01 -16.77 -22.83
C LYS A 23 0.13 -16.77 -21.57
N ALA A 24 -1.00 -17.48 -21.60
CA ALA A 24 -1.91 -17.59 -20.47
C ALA A 24 -1.28 -18.31 -19.27
N VAL A 25 -0.50 -19.37 -19.51
CA VAL A 25 0.26 -20.08 -18.48
C VAL A 25 1.33 -19.18 -17.90
N ALA A 26 2.12 -18.49 -18.74
CA ALA A 26 3.15 -17.57 -18.28
C ALA A 26 2.55 -16.44 -17.43
N LEU A 27 1.41 -15.87 -17.83
CA LEU A 27 0.73 -14.86 -17.01
C LEU A 27 0.27 -15.42 -15.65
N GLY A 28 -0.34 -16.61 -15.62
CA GLY A 28 -0.78 -17.24 -14.37
C GLY A 28 0.39 -17.51 -13.41
N ARG A 29 1.50 -18.04 -13.95
CA ARG A 29 2.73 -18.28 -13.18
C ARG A 29 3.39 -16.98 -12.71
N LEU A 30 3.32 -15.91 -13.51
CA LEU A 30 3.78 -14.59 -13.08
C LEU A 30 2.96 -14.07 -11.92
N MET A 31 1.63 -14.20 -11.96
CA MET A 31 0.74 -13.81 -10.85
C MET A 31 1.01 -14.62 -9.57
N LEU A 32 1.55 -15.83 -9.69
CA LEU A 32 1.97 -16.66 -8.55
C LEU A 32 3.40 -16.35 -8.07
N GLY A 33 4.16 -15.51 -8.77
CA GLY A 33 5.55 -15.18 -8.43
C GLY A 33 6.54 -16.31 -8.72
N GLU A 34 6.26 -17.16 -9.71
CA GLU A 34 7.07 -18.35 -10.03
C GLU A 34 8.20 -18.08 -11.04
N PHE A 35 8.56 -16.82 -11.28
CA PHE A 35 9.64 -16.45 -12.19
C PHE A 35 10.78 -15.75 -11.45
N ASP A 36 12.00 -16.21 -11.71
CA ASP A 36 13.21 -15.58 -11.18
C ASP A 36 13.68 -14.39 -12.03
N CYS A 37 13.30 -14.35 -13.31
CA CYS A 37 13.72 -13.31 -14.25
C CYS A 37 12.70 -13.08 -15.38
N TRP A 38 12.80 -11.91 -16.04
CA TRP A 38 11.92 -11.54 -17.14
C TRP A 38 12.16 -12.36 -18.40
N GLU A 39 13.38 -12.80 -18.65
CA GLU A 39 13.74 -13.62 -19.81
C GLU A 39 12.91 -14.90 -19.87
N ASP A 40 12.66 -15.53 -18.72
CA ASP A 40 11.84 -16.72 -18.61
C ASP A 40 10.35 -16.44 -18.84
N TYR A 41 9.83 -15.33 -18.33
CA TYR A 41 8.45 -14.89 -18.57
C TYR A 41 8.21 -14.54 -20.04
N LEU A 42 9.21 -13.97 -20.72
CA LEU A 42 9.12 -13.50 -22.11
C LEU A 42 9.26 -14.63 -23.15
N LYS A 43 9.54 -15.87 -22.75
CA LYS A 43 9.68 -17.02 -23.67
C LYS A 43 8.51 -17.17 -24.66
N PRO A 44 7.23 -17.03 -24.28
CA PRO A 44 6.12 -17.13 -25.23
C PRO A 44 6.08 -15.99 -26.26
N ALA A 45 6.69 -14.83 -25.97
CA ALA A 45 6.78 -13.72 -26.91
C ALA A 45 7.96 -13.87 -27.89
N THR A 46 9.02 -14.59 -27.49
CA THR A 46 10.23 -14.78 -28.29
C THR A 46 10.27 -16.09 -29.07
N THR A 47 9.38 -17.04 -28.76
CA THR A 47 9.29 -18.33 -29.44
C THR A 47 8.57 -18.19 -30.79
N ASP A 48 9.20 -18.67 -31.88
CA ASP A 48 8.57 -18.75 -33.18
C ASP A 48 7.71 -20.02 -33.32
N TYR A 49 6.46 -19.92 -32.87
CA TYR A 49 5.48 -21.03 -32.94
C TYR A 49 5.16 -21.46 -34.37
N PHE A 50 5.28 -20.57 -35.36
CA PHE A 50 4.93 -20.86 -36.75
C PHE A 50 5.99 -21.73 -37.44
N CYS A 51 7.22 -21.69 -36.95
CA CYS A 51 8.33 -22.51 -37.43
C CYS A 51 8.49 -23.86 -36.69
N LEU A 52 7.63 -24.19 -35.72
CA LEU A 52 7.74 -25.46 -34.97
C LEU A 52 7.55 -26.70 -35.87
N PRO A 53 8.34 -27.77 -35.70
CA PRO A 53 8.15 -29.04 -36.40
C PRO A 53 6.72 -29.60 -36.25
N ARG A 54 6.16 -30.18 -37.32
CA ARG A 54 4.75 -30.66 -37.34
C ARG A 54 4.40 -31.59 -36.17
N ARG A 55 5.35 -32.46 -35.77
CA ARG A 55 5.19 -33.38 -34.62
C ARG A 55 5.01 -32.63 -33.31
N GLN A 56 5.79 -31.57 -33.07
CA GLN A 56 5.69 -30.73 -31.88
C GLN A 56 4.38 -29.93 -31.87
N LEU A 57 3.97 -29.37 -33.01
CA LEU A 57 2.67 -28.69 -33.13
C LEU A 57 1.48 -29.61 -32.80
N LYS A 58 1.48 -30.85 -33.33
CA LYS A 58 0.42 -31.82 -33.01
C LYS A 58 0.39 -32.18 -31.52
N ALA A 59 1.58 -32.44 -30.95
CA ALA A 59 1.70 -32.79 -29.54
C ALA A 59 1.27 -31.64 -28.62
N GLY A 60 1.77 -30.43 -28.87
CA GLY A 60 1.42 -29.22 -28.11
C GLY A 60 -0.07 -28.90 -28.19
N ASN A 61 -0.65 -28.88 -29.39
CA ASN A 61 -2.10 -28.63 -29.55
C ASN A 61 -2.95 -29.73 -28.89
N ALA A 62 -2.48 -30.99 -28.87
CA ALA A 62 -3.17 -32.05 -28.14
C ALA A 62 -3.10 -31.86 -26.61
N ASP A 63 -1.95 -31.42 -26.06
CA ASP A 63 -1.80 -31.11 -24.64
C ASP A 63 -2.66 -29.90 -24.24
N VAL A 64 -2.67 -28.85 -25.06
CA VAL A 64 -3.53 -27.68 -24.89
C VAL A 64 -5.00 -28.10 -24.72
N ARG A 65 -5.50 -28.92 -25.66
CA ARG A 65 -6.90 -29.37 -25.66
C ARG A 65 -7.24 -30.31 -24.51
N LYS A 66 -6.32 -31.21 -24.14
CA LYS A 66 -6.60 -32.25 -23.13
C LYS A 66 -6.45 -31.74 -21.71
N ARG A 67 -5.46 -30.88 -21.48
CA ARG A 67 -4.97 -30.54 -20.14
C ARG A 67 -4.89 -29.03 -19.92
N LEU A 68 -4.03 -28.31 -20.65
CA LEU A 68 -3.71 -26.91 -20.30
C LEU A 68 -4.94 -26.01 -20.31
N HIS A 69 -5.87 -26.19 -21.25
CA HIS A 69 -7.08 -25.38 -21.28
C HIS A 69 -7.89 -25.50 -19.99
N LYS A 70 -8.02 -26.71 -19.44
CA LYS A 70 -8.71 -26.94 -18.17
C LYS A 70 -7.97 -26.33 -16.99
N GLU A 71 -6.65 -26.42 -16.96
CA GLU A 71 -5.82 -25.83 -15.90
C GLU A 71 -5.87 -24.30 -15.94
N ILE A 72 -5.73 -23.70 -17.13
CA ILE A 72 -5.88 -22.27 -17.39
C ILE A 72 -7.26 -21.80 -16.94
N ASP A 73 -8.32 -22.43 -17.43
CA ASP A 73 -9.70 -22.05 -17.09
C ASP A 73 -9.94 -22.20 -15.58
N ALA A 74 -9.46 -23.26 -14.95
CA ALA A 74 -9.57 -23.46 -13.51
C ALA A 74 -8.83 -22.38 -12.71
N PHE A 75 -7.63 -21.98 -13.12
CA PHE A 75 -6.87 -20.93 -12.46
C PHE A 75 -7.60 -19.58 -12.59
N TYR A 76 -7.94 -19.15 -13.80
CA TYR A 76 -8.53 -17.83 -14.01
C TYR A 76 -9.97 -17.75 -13.47
N SER A 77 -10.78 -18.79 -13.62
CA SER A 77 -12.13 -18.83 -13.04
C SER A 77 -12.12 -18.94 -11.52
N ARG A 78 -11.04 -19.42 -10.90
CA ARG A 78 -10.89 -19.40 -9.44
C ARG A 78 -10.62 -18.00 -8.92
N ASN A 79 -9.82 -17.21 -9.65
CA ASN A 79 -9.31 -15.93 -9.16
C ASN A 79 -10.06 -14.69 -9.67
N PHE A 80 -10.72 -14.79 -10.83
CA PHE A 80 -11.34 -13.65 -11.51
C PHE A 80 -12.78 -13.97 -11.95
N VAL A 81 -13.54 -12.91 -12.21
CA VAL A 81 -14.87 -12.95 -12.83
C VAL A 81 -14.77 -12.28 -14.20
N ASP A 82 -15.26 -12.96 -15.24
CA ASP A 82 -15.28 -12.48 -16.63
C ASP A 82 -13.91 -12.16 -17.27
N LEU A 83 -12.82 -12.72 -16.72
CA LEU A 83 -11.50 -12.67 -17.35
C LEU A 83 -11.40 -13.73 -18.44
N ARG A 84 -11.71 -13.34 -19.66
CA ARG A 84 -11.73 -14.20 -20.86
C ARG A 84 -10.36 -14.24 -21.56
N ASN A 85 -10.18 -15.22 -22.45
CA ASN A 85 -8.93 -15.41 -23.21
C ASN A 85 -8.45 -14.15 -23.95
N ASP A 86 -9.33 -13.41 -24.60
CA ASP A 86 -8.98 -12.14 -25.27
C ASP A 86 -8.34 -11.13 -24.30
N LYS A 87 -8.90 -11.02 -23.09
CA LYS A 87 -8.41 -10.13 -22.04
C LYS A 87 -7.13 -10.63 -21.37
N ILE A 88 -6.97 -11.95 -21.22
CA ILE A 88 -5.73 -12.59 -20.74
C ILE A 88 -4.56 -12.25 -21.67
N ILE A 89 -4.77 -12.38 -22.99
CA ILE A 89 -3.72 -12.06 -23.97
C ILE A 89 -3.41 -10.55 -23.96
N ALA A 90 -4.42 -9.69 -23.88
CA ALA A 90 -4.22 -8.25 -23.77
C ALA A 90 -3.41 -7.86 -22.51
N LEU A 91 -3.74 -8.49 -21.37
CA LEU A 91 -3.02 -8.29 -20.10
C LEU A 91 -1.57 -8.76 -20.20
N TYR A 92 -1.33 -9.93 -20.81
CA TYR A 92 0.02 -10.41 -21.07
C TYR A 92 0.82 -9.40 -21.91
N GLU A 93 0.25 -8.90 -22.99
CA GLU A 93 0.93 -7.95 -23.90
C GLU A 93 1.26 -6.62 -23.23
N GLU A 94 0.38 -6.13 -22.35
CA GLU A 94 0.65 -4.94 -21.54
C GLU A 94 1.83 -5.15 -20.60
N ILE A 95 1.84 -6.27 -19.87
CA ILE A 95 2.92 -6.60 -18.94
C ILE A 95 4.25 -6.78 -19.68
N VAL A 96 4.24 -7.43 -20.85
CA VAL A 96 5.43 -7.56 -21.69
C VAL A 96 5.99 -6.19 -22.09
N SER A 97 5.11 -5.24 -22.44
CA SER A 97 5.53 -3.91 -22.89
C SER A 97 6.22 -3.09 -21.81
N ALA A 98 5.75 -3.20 -20.57
CA ALA A 98 6.22 -2.39 -19.44
C ALA A 98 7.14 -3.15 -18.46
N ARG A 99 7.27 -4.47 -18.62
CA ARG A 99 7.89 -5.39 -17.64
C ARG A 99 7.27 -5.24 -16.25
N GLY A 100 5.96 -5.39 -16.23
CA GLY A 100 5.14 -5.26 -15.03
C GLY A 100 3.81 -4.56 -15.32
N LEU A 101 2.96 -4.48 -14.30
CA LEU A 101 1.71 -3.73 -14.35
C LEU A 101 1.48 -3.08 -13.00
N GLU A 102 1.17 -1.79 -13.00
CA GLU A 102 0.65 -1.06 -11.84
C GLU A 102 -0.54 -0.22 -12.29
N VAL A 103 -1.73 -0.58 -11.81
CA VAL A 103 -2.97 0.07 -12.25
C VAL A 103 -4.01 0.04 -11.12
N PRO A 104 -4.79 1.13 -10.90
CA PRO A 104 -5.87 1.12 -9.92
C PRO A 104 -6.83 -0.06 -10.15
N LEU A 105 -7.30 -0.70 -9.07
CA LEU A 105 -8.17 -1.88 -9.12
C LEU A 105 -9.38 -1.66 -10.02
N ALA A 106 -10.11 -0.55 -9.85
CA ALA A 106 -11.26 -0.24 -10.70
C ALA A 106 -10.93 -0.23 -12.20
N LYS A 107 -9.77 0.31 -12.59
CA LYS A 107 -9.30 0.33 -13.99
C LYS A 107 -8.86 -1.05 -14.47
N PHE A 108 -8.24 -1.84 -13.60
CA PHE A 108 -7.92 -3.24 -13.88
C PHE A 108 -9.20 -4.03 -14.18
N GLU A 109 -10.20 -3.89 -13.32
CA GLU A 109 -11.44 -4.65 -13.40
C GLU A 109 -12.28 -4.26 -14.63
N GLU A 110 -12.33 -2.97 -14.97
CA GLU A 110 -12.97 -2.47 -16.18
C GLU A 110 -12.31 -3.08 -17.44
N LYS A 111 -10.99 -3.07 -17.49
CA LYS A 111 -10.22 -3.47 -18.68
C LYS A 111 -10.15 -4.99 -18.84
N TYR A 112 -9.84 -5.72 -17.77
CA TYR A 112 -9.48 -7.14 -17.83
C TYR A 112 -10.55 -8.06 -17.23
N GLY A 113 -11.26 -7.65 -16.20
CA GLY A 113 -12.21 -8.50 -15.49
C GLY A 113 -12.04 -8.37 -13.98
N LYS A 114 -13.12 -8.65 -13.24
CA LYS A 114 -13.15 -8.39 -11.80
C LYS A 114 -12.29 -9.39 -11.05
N VAL A 115 -11.63 -8.93 -10.00
CA VAL A 115 -10.92 -9.79 -9.07
C VAL A 115 -11.97 -10.37 -8.11
N LYS A 116 -11.90 -11.67 -7.82
CA LYS A 116 -12.80 -12.25 -6.83
C LYS A 116 -12.51 -11.71 -5.43
N ARG A 117 -13.56 -11.54 -4.63
CA ARG A 117 -13.45 -10.97 -3.27
C ARG A 117 -12.54 -11.80 -2.37
N GLU A 118 -12.52 -13.11 -2.55
CA GLU A 118 -11.66 -14.03 -1.79
C GLU A 118 -10.17 -13.78 -2.09
N VAL A 119 -9.83 -13.36 -3.31
CA VAL A 119 -8.45 -13.03 -3.71
C VAL A 119 -8.02 -11.66 -3.19
N LEU A 120 -8.96 -10.75 -2.96
CA LEU A 120 -8.67 -9.44 -2.39
C LEU A 120 -8.33 -9.51 -0.89
N GLU A 121 -8.66 -10.59 -0.18
CA GLU A 121 -8.30 -10.83 1.23
C GLU A 121 -8.66 -9.71 2.24
N GLY A 122 -9.59 -8.83 1.87
CA GLY A 122 -10.00 -7.66 2.68
C GLY A 122 -9.30 -6.36 2.29
N ASN A 123 -8.51 -6.33 1.22
CA ASN A 123 -7.92 -5.11 0.68
C ASN A 123 -9.00 -4.13 0.21
N PRO A 124 -8.79 -2.82 0.38
CA PRO A 124 -9.80 -1.81 0.09
C PRO A 124 -10.04 -1.62 -1.42
N ALA A 125 -11.16 -1.01 -1.79
CA ALA A 125 -11.54 -0.85 -3.20
C ALA A 125 -10.62 0.13 -3.96
N HIS A 126 -9.99 1.06 -3.25
CA HIS A 126 -8.99 1.97 -3.80
C HIS A 126 -7.59 1.35 -4.00
N SER A 127 -7.44 0.04 -3.83
CA SER A 127 -6.17 -0.67 -4.06
C SER A 127 -5.64 -0.50 -5.49
N THR A 128 -4.33 -0.64 -5.62
CA THR A 128 -3.61 -0.75 -6.90
C THR A 128 -3.22 -2.20 -7.16
N VAL A 129 -3.58 -2.72 -8.32
CA VAL A 129 -3.11 -4.03 -8.79
C VAL A 129 -1.68 -3.88 -9.27
N SER A 130 -0.77 -4.64 -8.64
CA SER A 130 0.63 -4.73 -9.03
C SER A 130 0.95 -6.15 -9.48
N VAL A 131 1.44 -6.32 -10.70
CA VAL A 131 1.93 -7.60 -11.22
C VAL A 131 3.39 -7.44 -11.57
N THR A 132 4.24 -8.19 -10.86
CA THR A 132 5.71 -8.17 -11.00
C THR A 132 6.24 -9.60 -10.99
N LEU A 133 7.58 -9.78 -11.04
CA LEU A 133 8.19 -11.10 -10.82
C LEU A 133 7.85 -11.68 -9.44
N TRP A 134 7.47 -10.84 -8.47
CA TRP A 134 7.07 -11.27 -7.12
C TRP A 134 5.58 -11.58 -6.98
N GLY A 135 4.87 -11.81 -8.08
CA GLY A 135 3.45 -12.17 -8.04
C GLY A 135 2.49 -11.00 -8.26
N LEU A 136 1.21 -11.34 -8.17
CA LEU A 136 0.08 -10.43 -8.07
C LEU A 136 -0.03 -9.93 -6.62
N LYS A 137 -0.02 -8.61 -6.46
CA LYS A 137 -0.20 -7.94 -5.16
C LYS A 137 -1.25 -6.84 -5.30
N PHE A 138 -1.90 -6.53 -4.19
CA PHE A 138 -2.76 -5.36 -4.06
C PHE A 138 -2.08 -4.39 -3.12
N LEU A 139 -1.65 -3.25 -3.66
CA LEU A 139 -0.91 -2.24 -2.94
C LEU A 139 -1.87 -1.09 -2.62
N PHE A 140 -1.85 -0.62 -1.38
CA PHE A 140 -2.56 0.58 -0.97
C PHE A 140 -1.71 1.35 0.05
N PRO A 141 -1.80 2.70 0.07
CA PRO A 141 -0.86 3.52 0.84
C PRO A 141 -0.85 3.21 2.34
N GLU A 142 -1.98 2.83 2.93
CA GLU A 142 -2.13 2.60 4.37
C GLU A 142 -1.24 1.45 4.85
N ASP A 143 -1.20 0.34 4.11
CA ASP A 143 -0.34 -0.80 4.42
C ASP A 143 1.15 -0.48 4.24
N LEU A 144 1.50 0.31 3.23
CA LEU A 144 2.90 0.74 3.03
C LEU A 144 3.35 1.66 4.18
N LEU A 145 2.52 2.65 4.53
CA LEU A 145 2.83 3.62 5.56
C LEU A 145 2.82 3.01 6.96
N SER A 146 1.99 2.00 7.21
CA SER A 146 2.05 1.25 8.48
C SER A 146 3.37 0.47 8.60
N LYS A 147 3.83 -0.17 7.53
CA LYS A 147 5.13 -0.85 7.48
C LYS A 147 6.30 0.11 7.61
N ASP A 148 6.19 1.33 7.11
CA ASP A 148 7.19 2.39 7.31
C ASP A 148 7.28 2.80 8.79
N ILE A 149 6.15 2.96 9.47
CA ILE A 149 6.11 3.25 10.92
C ILE A 149 6.78 2.12 11.70
N LEU A 150 6.40 0.86 11.42
CA LEU A 150 6.97 -0.31 12.09
C LEU A 150 8.49 -0.39 11.88
N SER A 151 8.95 -0.23 10.65
CA SER A 151 10.38 -0.25 10.32
C SER A 151 11.15 0.83 11.08
N ALA A 152 10.58 2.03 11.20
CA ALA A 152 11.19 3.12 11.94
C ALA A 152 11.15 2.89 13.46
N LEU A 153 10.08 2.29 14.02
CA LEU A 153 10.01 1.90 15.43
C LEU A 153 11.09 0.87 15.79
N VAL A 154 11.27 -0.15 14.96
CA VAL A 154 12.33 -1.17 15.13
C VAL A 154 13.70 -0.51 15.08
N LEU A 155 13.97 0.31 14.05
CA LEU A 155 15.26 1.01 13.91
C LEU A 155 15.57 1.91 15.12
N MET A 156 14.56 2.63 15.62
CA MET A 156 14.69 3.49 16.81
C MET A 156 15.03 2.66 18.05
N SER A 157 14.28 1.58 18.30
CA SER A 157 14.47 0.71 19.47
C SER A 157 15.84 0.03 19.46
N GLU A 158 16.23 -0.58 18.34
CA GLU A 158 17.54 -1.21 18.20
C GLU A 158 18.68 -0.21 18.42
N SER A 159 18.59 0.97 17.79
CA SER A 159 19.63 1.99 17.91
C SER A 159 19.72 2.56 19.33
N LYS A 160 18.57 2.75 20.00
CA LYS A 160 18.53 3.17 21.41
C LYS A 160 19.11 2.10 22.32
N GLY A 161 18.77 0.83 22.10
CA GLY A 161 19.36 -0.31 22.81
C GLY A 161 20.89 -0.31 22.72
N ARG A 162 21.46 -0.01 21.55
CA ARG A 162 22.92 0.14 21.38
C ARG A 162 23.51 1.35 22.11
N LEU A 163 22.75 2.42 22.33
CA LEU A 163 23.22 3.61 23.04
C LEU A 163 23.29 3.41 24.56
N THR A 164 22.46 2.53 25.13
CA THR A 164 22.44 2.28 26.59
C THR A 164 23.81 1.89 27.17
N THR A 165 24.65 1.21 26.39
CA THR A 165 26.02 0.84 26.82
C THR A 165 26.90 2.06 27.03
N TYR A 166 26.70 3.12 26.25
CA TYR A 166 27.50 4.34 26.30
C TYR A 166 26.93 5.37 27.29
N GLU A 167 25.62 5.38 27.53
CA GLU A 167 24.94 6.28 28.48
C GLU A 167 25.40 6.06 29.93
N SER A 168 25.82 4.84 30.27
CA SER A 168 26.33 4.48 31.60
C SER A 168 27.83 4.76 31.80
N GLU A 169 28.58 5.01 30.72
CA GLU A 169 30.01 5.31 30.79
C GLU A 169 30.26 6.79 31.17
N GLN A 170 31.37 7.06 31.86
CA GLN A 170 31.76 8.45 32.12
C GLN A 170 32.17 9.17 30.83
N HIS A 171 31.78 10.44 30.69
CA HIS A 171 31.99 11.22 29.47
C HIS A 171 33.47 11.26 28.99
N HIS A 172 34.41 11.30 29.93
CA HIS A 172 35.84 11.31 29.59
C HIS A 172 36.31 10.01 28.91
N SER A 173 35.66 8.87 29.21
CA SER A 173 35.98 7.55 28.66
C SER A 173 35.42 7.33 27.26
N ILE A 174 34.33 8.01 26.91
CA ILE A 174 33.64 7.85 25.62
C ILE A 174 34.02 8.93 24.60
N LYS A 175 34.71 10.00 25.01
CA LYS A 175 35.07 11.12 24.12
C LYS A 175 35.79 10.65 22.84
N ASN A 176 36.67 9.65 22.98
CA ASN A 176 37.44 9.10 21.86
C ASN A 176 36.70 7.99 21.09
N LYS A 177 35.51 7.58 21.54
CA LYS A 177 34.64 6.57 20.91
C LYS A 177 33.47 7.19 20.15
N THR A 178 33.51 8.51 19.89
CA THR A 178 32.39 9.25 19.27
C THR A 178 31.93 8.61 17.96
N ASP A 179 32.86 8.17 17.12
CA ASP A 179 32.55 7.55 15.83
C ASP A 179 31.81 6.20 15.96
N GLU A 180 31.89 5.55 17.12
CA GLU A 180 31.19 4.28 17.38
C GLU A 180 29.71 4.51 17.69
N PHE A 181 29.36 5.52 18.49
CA PHE A 181 28.00 5.71 18.98
C PHE A 181 27.20 6.79 18.24
N LEU A 182 27.87 7.77 17.60
CA LEU A 182 27.22 8.85 16.86
C LEU A 182 26.29 8.34 15.73
N PRO A 183 26.62 7.28 14.97
CA PRO A 183 25.70 6.73 13.98
C PRO A 183 24.37 6.25 14.58
N TYR A 184 24.38 5.71 15.81
CA TYR A 184 23.14 5.28 16.49
C TYR A 184 22.30 6.48 16.93
N ILE A 185 22.92 7.57 17.41
CA ILE A 185 22.20 8.82 17.70
C ILE A 185 21.50 9.32 16.43
N ARG A 186 22.22 9.36 15.29
CA ARG A 186 21.64 9.81 14.01
C ARG A 186 20.50 8.92 13.53
N ARG A 187 20.61 7.60 13.72
CA ARG A 187 19.53 6.65 13.40
C ARG A 187 18.30 6.84 14.28
N VAL A 188 18.48 7.05 15.58
CA VAL A 188 17.37 7.38 16.50
C VAL A 188 16.68 8.67 16.06
N GLU A 189 17.44 9.74 15.87
CA GLU A 189 16.92 11.03 15.41
C GLU A 189 16.18 10.92 14.07
N PHE A 190 16.73 10.15 13.12
CA PHE A 190 16.09 9.90 11.83
C PHE A 190 14.78 9.12 11.99
N ALA A 191 14.80 8.04 12.75
CA ALA A 191 13.66 7.19 12.97
C ALA A 191 12.51 7.93 13.67
N GLN A 192 12.81 8.76 14.68
CA GLN A 192 11.82 9.60 15.35
C GLN A 192 11.08 10.52 14.37
N ARG A 193 11.83 11.18 13.47
CA ARG A 193 11.24 12.03 12.42
C ARG A 193 10.41 11.22 11.43
N ALA A 194 10.91 10.06 11.01
CA ALA A 194 10.20 9.17 10.09
C ALA A 194 8.88 8.68 10.70
N ILE A 195 8.86 8.26 11.97
CA ILE A 195 7.64 7.82 12.68
C ILE A 195 6.58 8.91 12.64
N VAL A 196 6.91 10.14 13.09
CA VAL A 196 5.94 11.24 13.16
C VAL A 196 5.40 11.60 11.77
N LEU A 197 6.26 11.65 10.75
CA LEU A 197 5.83 11.96 9.38
C LEU A 197 4.95 10.85 8.80
N SER A 198 5.35 9.58 8.96
CA SER A 198 4.58 8.44 8.46
C SER A 198 3.24 8.28 9.18
N CYS A 199 3.15 8.59 10.48
CA CYS A 199 1.88 8.65 11.21
C CYS A 199 0.87 9.63 10.58
N PHE A 200 1.33 10.84 10.24
CA PHE A 200 0.48 11.83 9.57
C PHE A 200 0.09 11.42 8.16
N ASN A 201 1.05 10.88 7.38
CA ASN A 201 0.77 10.40 6.05
C ASN A 201 -0.22 9.23 6.07
N LEU A 202 -0.08 8.31 7.03
CA LEU A 202 -0.99 7.18 7.21
C LEU A 202 -2.40 7.67 7.54
N MET A 203 -2.52 8.58 8.50
CA MET A 203 -3.81 9.16 8.87
C MET A 203 -4.49 9.85 7.67
N GLU A 204 -3.71 10.62 6.91
CA GLU A 204 -4.21 11.32 5.73
C GLU A 204 -4.61 10.35 4.60
N ALA A 205 -3.79 9.33 4.33
CA ALA A 205 -4.11 8.27 3.38
C ALA A 205 -5.42 7.57 3.76
N TYR A 206 -5.50 7.07 5.00
CA TYR A 206 -6.66 6.36 5.53
C TYR A 206 -7.96 7.17 5.43
N LEU A 207 -7.94 8.44 5.86
CA LEU A 207 -9.12 9.30 5.79
C LEU A 207 -9.53 9.60 4.34
N ASN A 208 -8.56 9.82 3.44
CA ASN A 208 -8.83 10.04 2.03
C ASN A 208 -9.37 8.76 1.35
N GLY A 209 -8.82 7.59 1.71
CA GLY A 209 -9.29 6.28 1.25
C GLY A 209 -10.73 6.04 1.67
N LEU A 210 -11.07 6.27 2.95
CA LEU A 210 -12.44 6.19 3.46
C LEU A 210 -13.41 7.11 2.71
N ALA A 211 -13.04 8.37 2.49
CA ALA A 211 -13.88 9.31 1.76
C ALA A 211 -14.10 8.88 0.31
N TRP A 212 -13.04 8.38 -0.35
CA TRP A 212 -13.12 7.86 -1.72
C TRP A 212 -14.04 6.63 -1.80
N ASP A 213 -13.83 5.64 -0.93
CA ASP A 213 -14.62 4.40 -0.91
C ASP A 213 -16.10 4.69 -0.65
N TYR A 214 -16.39 5.62 0.28
CA TYR A 214 -17.76 6.07 0.54
C TYR A 214 -18.39 6.72 -0.69
N CYS A 215 -17.68 7.61 -1.38
CA CYS A 215 -18.17 8.29 -2.58
C CYS A 215 -18.41 7.35 -3.76
N GLN A 216 -17.66 6.24 -3.85
CA GLN A 216 -17.88 5.23 -4.90
C GLN A 216 -19.06 4.30 -4.58
N SER A 217 -19.31 4.04 -3.29
CA SER A 217 -20.25 2.99 -2.87
C SER A 217 -21.64 3.52 -2.48
N ASN A 218 -21.80 4.83 -2.26
CA ASN A 218 -23.03 5.43 -1.75
C ASN A 218 -23.58 6.52 -2.66
N ASP A 219 -24.91 6.67 -2.67
CA ASP A 219 -25.56 7.81 -3.30
C ASP A 219 -25.39 9.07 -2.45
N LEU A 220 -24.69 10.06 -3.01
CA LEU A 220 -24.38 11.33 -2.36
C LEU A 220 -25.56 12.32 -2.38
N ALA A 221 -26.66 12.02 -3.08
CA ALA A 221 -27.82 12.91 -3.19
C ALA A 221 -28.47 13.25 -1.83
N SER A 222 -28.31 12.37 -0.84
CA SER A 222 -28.79 12.57 0.53
C SER A 222 -27.93 13.55 1.36
N LEU A 223 -26.70 13.84 0.92
CA LEU A 223 -25.78 14.73 1.63
C LEU A 223 -25.93 16.18 1.16
N SER A 224 -25.68 17.12 2.08
CA SER A 224 -25.59 18.53 1.71
C SER A 224 -24.37 18.79 0.82
N HIS A 225 -24.45 19.77 -0.07
CA HIS A 225 -23.34 20.15 -0.96
C HIS A 225 -22.03 20.42 -0.19
N ARG A 226 -22.13 20.95 1.04
CA ARG A 226 -20.96 21.16 1.92
C ARG A 226 -20.31 19.84 2.34
N LYS A 227 -21.10 18.83 2.71
CA LYS A 227 -20.60 17.49 3.08
C LYS A 227 -20.00 16.78 1.87
N VAL A 228 -20.67 16.86 0.72
CA VAL A 228 -20.14 16.31 -0.55
C VAL A 228 -18.80 16.94 -0.90
N LYS A 229 -18.72 18.29 -0.92
CA LYS A 229 -17.47 19.00 -1.22
C LYS A 229 -16.35 18.60 -0.26
N LEU A 230 -16.68 18.44 1.03
CA LEU A 230 -15.70 18.05 2.04
C LEU A 230 -15.11 16.65 1.77
N LEU A 231 -15.92 15.69 1.32
CA LEU A 231 -15.45 14.34 1.00
C LEU A 231 -14.71 14.27 -0.35
N THR A 232 -15.13 15.07 -1.35
CA THR A 232 -14.57 14.99 -2.71
C THR A 232 -13.34 15.87 -2.92
N ASP A 233 -13.25 17.02 -2.25
CA ASP A 233 -12.12 17.95 -2.36
C ASP A 233 -11.14 17.74 -1.20
N THR A 234 -10.53 16.55 -1.20
CA THR A 234 -9.63 16.11 -0.12
C THR A 234 -8.39 16.97 0.03
N SER A 235 -8.03 17.77 -0.98
CA SER A 235 -6.84 18.62 -1.00
C SER A 235 -6.99 19.91 -0.18
N THR A 236 -8.23 20.39 0.01
CA THR A 236 -8.50 21.65 0.72
C THR A 236 -8.93 21.45 2.16
N ALA A 237 -9.39 20.25 2.51
CA ALA A 237 -9.81 19.91 3.86
C ALA A 237 -8.59 19.80 4.80
N SER A 238 -8.64 20.51 5.93
CA SER A 238 -7.61 20.38 6.96
C SER A 238 -7.66 18.99 7.61
N ILE A 239 -6.53 18.46 8.10
CA ILE A 239 -6.52 17.16 8.80
C ILE A 239 -7.49 17.13 10.00
N ARG A 240 -7.68 18.26 10.69
CA ARG A 240 -8.66 18.42 11.77
C ARG A 240 -10.09 18.23 11.25
N ASP A 241 -10.43 18.84 10.12
CA ASP A 241 -11.74 18.64 9.49
C ASP A 241 -11.93 17.20 9.03
N LYS A 242 -10.91 16.58 8.43
CA LYS A 242 -10.98 15.17 7.98
C LYS A 242 -11.26 14.25 9.18
N LEU A 243 -10.49 14.37 10.25
CA LEU A 243 -10.62 13.55 11.48
C LEU A 243 -11.98 13.70 12.16
N THR A 244 -12.51 14.92 12.25
CA THR A 244 -13.75 15.19 13.00
C THR A 244 -15.01 15.01 12.16
N LYS A 245 -14.95 15.28 10.85
CA LYS A 245 -16.14 15.33 10.01
C LYS A 245 -16.30 14.13 9.08
N TYR A 246 -15.21 13.54 8.56
CA TYR A 246 -15.36 12.38 7.67
C TYR A 246 -16.04 11.22 8.39
N PRO A 247 -15.60 10.79 9.59
CA PRO A 247 -16.22 9.64 10.25
C PRO A 247 -17.69 9.93 10.63
N ALA A 248 -18.01 11.15 11.05
CA ALA A 248 -19.40 11.56 11.34
C ALA A 248 -20.28 11.48 10.07
N ILE A 249 -19.82 12.02 8.94
CA ILE A 249 -20.57 11.99 7.69
C ILE A 249 -20.76 10.55 7.20
N ILE A 250 -19.70 9.74 7.21
CA ILE A 250 -19.71 8.36 6.73
C ILE A 250 -20.62 7.49 7.61
N ALA A 251 -20.55 7.65 8.93
CA ALA A 251 -21.41 6.93 9.89
C ALA A 251 -22.85 7.47 9.96
N GLY A 252 -23.19 8.52 9.22
CA GLY A 252 -24.52 9.13 9.23
C GLY A 252 -24.87 9.85 10.55
N ARG A 253 -23.87 10.37 11.28
CA ARG A 253 -24.01 11.07 12.56
C ARG A 253 -23.73 12.57 12.42
N GLU A 254 -24.22 13.37 13.36
CA GLU A 254 -23.92 14.82 13.39
C GLU A 254 -22.52 15.10 13.95
N ASP A 255 -22.14 14.37 15.00
CA ASP A 255 -20.85 14.48 15.67
C ASP A 255 -20.41 13.11 16.19
N VAL A 256 -19.10 12.91 16.32
CA VAL A 256 -18.48 11.67 16.81
C VAL A 256 -17.27 12.00 17.67
N ALA A 257 -17.26 11.46 18.88
CA ALA A 257 -16.08 11.48 19.74
C ALA A 257 -15.21 10.26 19.41
N ILE A 258 -13.94 10.50 19.07
CA ILE A 258 -12.97 9.46 18.77
C ILE A 258 -11.76 9.70 19.67
N ASP A 259 -11.42 8.70 20.46
CA ASP A 259 -10.31 8.77 21.40
C ASP A 259 -8.98 9.00 20.67
N GLY A 260 -8.09 9.79 21.29
CA GLY A 260 -6.77 10.12 20.73
C GLY A 260 -6.77 11.24 19.68
N VAL A 261 -7.92 11.71 19.18
CA VAL A 261 -7.96 12.81 18.20
C VAL A 261 -7.39 14.11 18.76
N SER A 262 -7.69 14.44 20.02
CA SER A 262 -7.12 15.63 20.69
C SER A 262 -5.60 15.51 20.78
N ASP A 263 -5.10 14.36 21.22
CA ASP A 263 -3.67 14.15 21.44
C ASP A 263 -2.92 14.22 20.11
N PHE A 264 -3.46 13.58 19.07
CA PHE A 264 -2.90 13.64 17.73
C PHE A 264 -2.84 15.08 17.19
N LEU A 265 -3.91 15.86 17.34
CA LEU A 265 -4.00 17.22 16.80
C LEU A 265 -3.26 18.28 17.61
N ASP A 266 -3.25 18.16 18.92
CA ASP A 266 -2.77 19.22 19.81
C ASP A 266 -1.34 18.94 20.31
N ILE A 267 -0.95 17.66 20.43
CA ILE A 267 0.40 17.26 20.86
C ILE A 267 1.28 16.91 19.66
N ILE A 268 0.81 16.05 18.75
CA ILE A 268 1.66 15.46 17.70
C ILE A 268 1.79 16.37 16.46
N LYS A 269 0.72 17.08 16.08
CA LYS A 269 0.73 18.01 14.94
C LYS A 269 1.80 19.11 15.00
N PRO A 270 2.06 19.79 16.14
CA PRO A 270 3.14 20.77 16.22
C PRO A 270 4.52 20.21 15.88
N PHE A 271 4.79 18.93 16.20
CA PHE A 271 6.05 18.27 15.81
C PHE A 271 6.10 18.05 14.30
N ARG A 272 5.05 17.49 13.69
CA ARG A 272 4.97 17.35 12.23
C ARG A 272 5.13 18.67 11.50
N ASP A 273 4.45 19.72 11.92
CA ASP A 273 4.54 21.04 11.29
C ASP A 273 5.96 21.63 11.39
N SER A 274 6.70 21.28 12.44
CA SER A 274 8.10 21.66 12.61
C SER A 274 9.05 20.85 11.73
N LEU A 275 8.70 19.60 11.40
CA LEU A 275 9.44 18.73 10.48
C LEU A 275 9.22 19.09 9.01
N VAL A 276 7.97 19.37 8.61
CA VAL A 276 7.61 19.66 7.21
C VAL A 276 7.90 21.12 6.84
N HIS A 277 7.85 22.02 7.83
CA HIS A 277 8.13 23.44 7.63
C HIS A 277 9.17 23.93 8.65
N PRO A 278 10.41 23.41 8.57
CA PRO A 278 11.45 23.73 9.53
C PRO A 278 11.81 25.22 9.42
N SER A 279 11.97 25.85 10.58
CA SER A 279 12.48 27.22 10.71
C SER A 279 13.77 27.18 11.51
N PRO A 280 14.90 27.69 10.99
CA PRO A 280 16.14 27.78 11.74
C PRO A 280 16.10 28.88 12.82
N PHE A 281 15.03 29.67 12.86
CA PHE A 281 14.85 30.78 13.80
C PHE A 281 13.70 30.52 14.76
N SER A 282 13.85 31.02 15.99
CA SER A 282 12.75 31.13 16.94
C SER A 282 11.85 32.30 16.55
N ALA A 283 10.65 32.02 16.06
CA ALA A 283 9.67 33.02 15.65
C ALA A 283 8.25 32.58 16.02
N PRO A 284 7.93 32.41 17.33
CA PRO A 284 6.64 31.88 17.77
C PRO A 284 5.44 32.70 17.30
N GLU A 285 5.59 34.02 17.19
CA GLU A 285 4.54 34.95 16.71
C GLU A 285 4.07 34.64 15.28
N LYS A 286 4.96 34.09 14.43
CA LYS A 286 4.63 33.76 13.03
C LYS A 286 3.91 32.42 12.86
N PHE A 287 3.86 31.58 13.90
CA PHE A 287 3.42 30.19 13.80
C PHE A 287 2.34 29.83 14.82
N GLY A 288 1.51 30.79 15.23
CA GLY A 288 0.41 30.52 16.15
C GLY A 288 0.86 30.21 17.58
N GLY A 289 2.00 30.75 18.01
CA GLY A 289 2.45 30.75 19.41
C GLY A 289 3.44 29.66 19.79
N TYR A 290 3.67 28.63 18.97
CA TYR A 290 4.64 27.57 19.28
C TYR A 290 5.99 27.77 18.57
N GLN A 291 7.09 27.43 19.26
CA GLN A 291 8.44 27.53 18.73
C GLN A 291 8.80 26.27 17.90
N LYS A 292 8.69 26.35 16.58
CA LYS A 292 9.01 25.25 15.65
C LYS A 292 10.41 24.68 15.83
N LEU A 293 11.40 25.56 15.96
CA LEU A 293 12.79 25.15 16.19
C LEU A 293 12.92 24.30 17.46
N ARG A 294 12.25 24.71 18.53
CA ARG A 294 12.23 23.98 19.79
C ARG A 294 11.60 22.60 19.62
N LYS A 295 10.47 22.50 18.91
CA LYS A 295 9.82 21.20 18.64
C LYS A 295 10.64 20.26 17.77
N LEU A 296 11.45 20.79 16.84
CA LEU A 296 12.39 19.98 16.08
C LEU A 296 13.43 19.29 16.98
N TYR A 297 13.91 19.98 18.03
CA TYR A 297 14.91 19.45 18.97
C TYR A 297 14.30 18.70 20.17
N GLU A 298 13.06 18.98 20.54
CA GLU A 298 12.31 18.26 21.58
C GLU A 298 11.73 16.94 21.07
N LEU A 299 11.85 16.63 19.78
CA LEU A 299 11.40 15.36 19.25
C LEU A 299 12.25 14.23 19.85
N ASP A 300 11.62 13.39 20.65
CA ASP A 300 12.28 12.31 21.36
C ASP A 300 11.55 10.97 21.17
N TYR A 301 12.01 9.96 21.90
CA TYR A 301 11.44 8.62 21.89
C TYR A 301 9.96 8.65 22.31
N HIS A 302 9.64 9.35 23.40
CA HIS A 302 8.30 9.37 23.96
C HIS A 302 7.29 10.01 22.99
N VAL A 303 7.64 11.14 22.39
CA VAL A 303 6.82 11.80 21.36
C VAL A 303 6.57 10.87 20.16
N SER A 304 7.58 10.11 19.75
CA SER A 304 7.46 9.18 18.62
C SER A 304 6.53 8.01 18.94
N ILE A 305 6.61 7.46 20.15
CA ILE A 305 5.69 6.41 20.63
C ILE A 305 4.27 6.95 20.76
N MET A 306 4.09 8.14 21.34
CA MET A 306 2.77 8.77 21.42
C MET A 306 2.18 9.03 20.04
N ALA A 307 2.99 9.40 19.04
CA ALA A 307 2.54 9.59 17.67
C ALA A 307 1.98 8.29 17.07
N ALA A 308 2.73 7.20 17.19
CA ALA A 308 2.30 5.88 16.71
C ALA A 308 1.05 5.39 17.47
N ALA A 309 1.04 5.48 18.79
CA ALA A 309 -0.08 5.05 19.63
C ALA A 309 -1.36 5.85 19.36
N SER A 310 -1.26 7.18 19.23
CA SER A 310 -2.41 8.04 18.90
C SER A 310 -2.94 7.74 17.50
N THR A 311 -2.05 7.47 16.53
CA THR A 311 -2.44 7.11 15.16
C THR A 311 -3.24 5.80 15.15
N VAL A 312 -2.73 4.78 15.83
CA VAL A 312 -3.39 3.48 16.00
C VAL A 312 -4.76 3.66 16.66
N LEU A 313 -4.81 4.37 17.80
CA LEU A 313 -6.03 4.57 18.57
C LEU A 313 -7.12 5.27 17.75
N VAL A 314 -6.75 6.31 17.01
CA VAL A 314 -7.68 7.06 16.17
C VAL A 314 -8.18 6.22 15.00
N ILE A 315 -7.29 5.51 14.28
CA ILE A 315 -7.69 4.64 13.17
C ILE A 315 -8.63 3.54 13.66
N LYS A 316 -8.30 2.91 14.79
CA LYS A 316 -9.14 1.89 15.41
C LYS A 316 -10.50 2.44 15.80
N GLY A 317 -10.56 3.60 16.44
CA GLY A 317 -11.83 4.24 16.81
C GLY A 317 -12.69 4.60 15.59
N ILE A 318 -12.08 5.09 14.51
CA ILE A 318 -12.79 5.34 13.24
C ILE A 318 -13.30 4.03 12.63
N PHE A 319 -12.45 2.99 12.59
CA PHE A 319 -12.80 1.70 12.02
C PHE A 319 -13.95 1.04 12.79
N GLN A 320 -13.88 1.00 14.12
CA GLN A 320 -14.94 0.51 15.00
C GLN A 320 -16.26 1.26 14.78
N LEU A 321 -16.19 2.58 14.64
CA LEU A 321 -17.37 3.41 14.39
C LEU A 321 -18.05 3.09 13.04
N ILE A 322 -17.27 2.83 12.00
CA ILE A 322 -17.77 2.63 10.63
C ILE A 322 -18.22 1.17 10.40
N GLU A 323 -17.38 0.20 10.80
CA GLU A 323 -17.60 -1.22 10.55
C GLU A 323 -18.43 -1.90 11.65
N GLY A 324 -18.52 -1.29 12.84
CA GLY A 324 -19.19 -1.89 14.00
C GLY A 324 -18.47 -3.13 14.54
N SER A 325 -17.18 -3.30 14.24
CA SER A 325 -16.33 -4.40 14.68
C SER A 325 -15.29 -3.89 15.67
N ASP A 326 -15.01 -4.65 16.74
CA ASP A 326 -13.95 -4.34 17.71
C ASP A 326 -12.53 -4.64 17.17
N GLU A 327 -12.45 -5.33 16.04
CA GLU A 327 -11.18 -5.64 15.36
C GLU A 327 -10.54 -4.40 14.75
N SER A 328 -9.21 -4.45 14.57
CA SER A 328 -8.45 -3.43 13.85
C SER A 328 -8.24 -3.85 12.39
N PRO A 329 -7.98 -2.89 11.48
CA PRO A 329 -7.54 -3.23 10.13
C PRO A 329 -6.28 -4.12 10.18
N LYS A 330 -6.27 -5.24 9.45
CA LYS A 330 -5.17 -6.22 9.51
C LYS A 330 -3.78 -5.61 9.30
N TRP A 331 -3.67 -4.62 8.40
CA TRP A 331 -2.42 -3.93 8.09
C TRP A 331 -1.89 -3.04 9.24
N LEU A 332 -2.67 -2.83 10.30
CA LEU A 332 -2.30 -2.08 11.50
C LEU A 332 -1.79 -2.99 12.64
N ASN A 333 -2.12 -4.29 12.60
CA ASN A 333 -1.89 -5.23 13.70
C ASN A 333 -0.43 -5.28 14.17
N GLU A 334 0.54 -5.28 13.24
CA GLU A 334 1.95 -5.37 13.61
C GLU A 334 2.43 -4.15 14.43
N ILE A 335 1.88 -2.96 14.18
CA ILE A 335 2.17 -1.77 15.00
C ILE A 335 1.54 -1.92 16.38
N GLU A 336 0.29 -2.41 16.47
CA GLU A 336 -0.40 -2.65 17.74
C GLU A 336 0.36 -3.65 18.61
N GLU A 337 0.80 -4.76 18.03
CA GLU A 337 1.60 -5.79 18.70
C GLU A 337 2.93 -5.20 19.18
N TRP A 338 3.62 -4.44 18.33
CA TRP A 338 4.88 -3.79 18.69
C TRP A 338 4.70 -2.81 19.85
N LEU A 339 3.67 -1.96 19.81
CA LEU A 339 3.35 -0.98 20.86
C LEU A 339 2.93 -1.67 22.16
N SER A 340 2.22 -2.79 22.10
CA SER A 340 1.84 -3.56 23.28
C SER A 340 3.07 -4.17 23.96
N ALA A 341 4.05 -4.63 23.17
CA ALA A 341 5.28 -5.22 23.68
C ALA A 341 6.29 -4.19 24.23
N HIS A 342 6.37 -2.98 23.64
CA HIS A 342 7.44 -2.02 23.93
C HIS A 342 6.95 -0.67 24.47
N GLY A 343 5.65 -0.39 24.41
CA GLY A 343 5.07 0.90 24.79
C GLY A 343 4.92 1.12 26.30
N VAL A 344 4.82 0.04 27.08
CA VAL A 344 4.63 0.10 28.55
C VAL A 344 5.95 0.34 29.30
N GLU A 345 7.10 -0.01 28.71
CA GLU A 345 8.41 0.12 29.38
C GLU A 345 8.91 1.58 29.49
N SER A 346 8.12 2.56 29.06
CA SER A 346 8.55 3.97 28.92
C SER A 346 7.73 4.99 29.70
N SER A 347 6.76 4.53 30.52
CA SER A 347 5.92 5.38 31.39
C SER A 347 6.45 5.51 32.80
#